data_AF-A0A2V1E5K2-F1
#
_entry.id   AF-A0A2V1E5K2-F1
#
_cell.length_a   1.000
_cell.length_b   1.000
_cell.length_c   1.000
_cell.angle_alpha   90.00
_cell.angle_beta   90.00
_cell.angle_gamma   90.00
#
_symmetry.space_group_name_H-M   'P 1'
#
loop_
_entity.id
_entity.type
_entity.pdbx_description
1 polymer ?
#
loop_
_entity_poly.entity_id
_entity_poly.type
_entity_poly.pdbx_seq_one_letter_code
_entity_poly.pdbx_strand_id
1 'polypeptide(L)'
;MASSCTYDCFNQPDVLKPYGDISGPGVLAGFVVTAYFVVIVIPTLPSSTLDASDPEQRSRRPNPIDVIFLSIIRKGFHVVLSWIGGKLPDGFTKLARRILRKLKSVSNEAFTKSVLCMCDVQIVTGHAILISGYASLPCGLSAYHWQIIIYLAWFSNMTHLSALTFLRKYFDSHYWERAWRVFFMTTLVLMLVVGAVPTAFFNWLSTNEPTVATASSYAICFFNMGRAGLYNVSLGADKTCMPSANKQNQSLTDVNCQPREFPLQSTTSLQSMTVSLVLLVFNFLSRVFKLFQRLSDALTKQVRERCSRIFKTTMRRLSVEIKSQTAKAAGHLSGHLFIYILSSVLQFLLALFLLGRLYLDLYSSMLSEVYWLLVSITWGSFHLVNTKWSTSVGDNAWTFGQILPVILLVAPFITMVEFFIPDTKQEENYGGELIANHSQGQSSTPLICRVSIIDSTL
;
A
#
# COMPACT_ATOMS: atom_id res chain seq x y z
N MET A 1 14.02 35.95 -6.20
CA MET A 1 13.17 36.98 -5.58
C MET A 1 11.88 36.30 -5.16
N ALA A 2 11.78 35.86 -3.90
CA ALA A 2 10.55 35.25 -3.39
C ALA A 2 9.63 36.39 -2.97
N SER A 3 8.56 36.63 -3.73
CA SER A 3 7.39 37.34 -3.20
C SER A 3 6.98 36.65 -1.90
N SER A 4 6.89 37.39 -0.79
CA SER A 4 6.54 36.81 0.51
C SER A 4 5.11 36.25 0.44
N CYS A 5 4.98 34.94 0.26
CA CYS A 5 3.69 34.29 0.41
C CYS A 5 3.33 34.31 1.91
N THR A 6 2.15 34.83 2.25
CA THR A 6 1.66 34.91 3.61
C THR A 6 0.40 34.07 3.73
N TYR A 7 0.20 33.47 4.91
CA TYR A 7 -1.04 32.79 5.28
C TYR A 7 -1.58 33.42 6.55
N ASP A 8 -2.90 33.50 6.65
CA ASP A 8 -3.57 33.94 7.86
C ASP A 8 -4.56 32.85 8.27
N CYS A 9 -4.30 32.24 9.42
CA CYS A 9 -5.15 31.19 9.91
C CYS A 9 -6.49 31.69 10.48
N PHE A 10 -6.56 32.98 10.88
CA PHE A 10 -7.78 33.61 11.39
C PHE A 10 -8.66 34.16 10.27
N ASN A 11 -8.06 34.64 9.18
CA ASN A 11 -8.77 35.11 7.99
C ASN A 11 -8.71 34.06 6.88
N GLN A 12 -9.60 33.08 6.95
CA GLN A 12 -9.65 31.97 6.00
C GLN A 12 -10.33 32.39 4.69
N PRO A 13 -9.86 31.91 3.53
CA PRO A 13 -10.51 32.22 2.26
C PRO A 13 -11.83 31.45 2.14
N ASP A 14 -12.91 32.14 1.78
CA ASP A 14 -14.21 31.51 1.55
C ASP A 14 -14.24 30.67 0.26
N VAL A 15 -13.37 31.00 -0.70
CA VAL A 15 -13.33 30.36 -2.02
C VAL A 15 -12.10 29.48 -2.16
N LEU A 16 -12.33 28.18 -2.37
CA LEU A 16 -11.27 27.23 -2.70
C LEU A 16 -10.78 27.44 -4.14
N LYS A 17 -9.50 27.75 -4.30
CA LYS A 17 -8.87 27.94 -5.61
C LYS A 17 -8.50 26.59 -6.25
N PRO A 18 -8.75 26.41 -7.56
CA PRO A 18 -8.34 25.20 -8.27
C PRO A 18 -6.81 25.09 -8.33
N TYR A 19 -6.29 23.90 -8.09
CA TYR A 19 -4.86 23.60 -8.19
C TYR A 19 -4.63 22.26 -8.91
N GLY A 20 -4.80 22.30 -10.23
CA GLY A 20 -4.75 21.11 -11.09
C GLY A 20 -3.42 20.35 -11.10
N ASP A 21 -2.31 20.98 -10.69
CA ASP A 21 -1.01 20.30 -10.61
C ASP A 21 -0.88 19.36 -9.39
N ILE A 22 -1.82 19.44 -8.44
CA ILE A 22 -1.91 18.53 -7.30
C ILE A 22 -3.12 17.61 -7.47
N SER A 23 -4.29 18.21 -7.67
CA SER A 23 -5.56 17.50 -7.65
C SER A 23 -6.06 17.10 -9.04
N GLY A 24 -5.32 17.42 -10.10
CA GLY A 24 -5.73 17.14 -11.47
C GLY A 24 -5.74 15.66 -11.82
N PRO A 25 -6.58 15.26 -12.79
CA PRO A 25 -6.81 13.85 -13.14
C PRO A 25 -5.53 13.11 -13.57
N GLY A 26 -4.61 13.77 -14.28
CA GLY A 26 -3.36 13.12 -14.72
C GLY A 26 -2.45 12.73 -13.56
N VAL A 27 -2.34 13.59 -12.54
CA VAL A 27 -1.56 13.32 -11.32
C VAL A 27 -2.20 12.16 -10.54
N LEU A 28 -3.52 12.22 -10.31
CA LEU A 28 -4.25 11.15 -9.62
C LEU A 28 -4.08 9.81 -10.33
N ALA A 29 -4.26 9.79 -11.66
CA ALA A 29 -4.11 8.58 -12.47
C ALA A 29 -2.69 8.01 -12.33
N GLY A 30 -1.66 8.85 -12.38
CA GLY A 30 -0.26 8.43 -12.24
C GLY A 30 0.00 7.62 -10.97
N PHE A 31 -0.46 8.09 -9.81
CA PHE A 31 -0.24 7.39 -8.54
C PHE A 31 -1.21 6.21 -8.35
N VAL A 32 -2.50 6.40 -8.60
CA VAL A 32 -3.53 5.39 -8.34
C VAL A 32 -3.38 4.21 -9.30
N VAL A 33 -3.25 4.45 -10.61
CA VAL A 33 -3.12 3.37 -11.61
C VAL A 33 -1.85 2.56 -11.35
N THR A 34 -0.73 3.22 -11.04
CA THR A 34 0.52 2.50 -10.71
C THR A 34 0.34 1.60 -9.48
N ALA A 35 -0.28 2.12 -8.41
CA ALA A 35 -0.50 1.34 -7.20
C ALA A 35 -1.41 0.12 -7.46
N TYR A 36 -2.52 0.32 -8.18
CA TYR A 36 -3.42 -0.78 -8.54
C TYR A 36 -2.76 -1.79 -9.48
N PHE A 37 -1.95 -1.34 -10.43
CA PHE A 37 -1.19 -2.22 -11.31
C PHE A 37 -0.25 -3.13 -10.50
N VAL A 38 0.55 -2.57 -9.61
CA VAL A 38 1.52 -3.34 -8.81
C VAL A 38 0.82 -4.23 -7.76
N VAL A 39 -0.33 -3.82 -7.21
CA VAL A 39 -1.05 -4.61 -6.20
C VAL A 39 -1.89 -5.74 -6.82
N ILE A 40 -2.48 -5.53 -7.99
CA ILE A 40 -3.42 -6.50 -8.60
C ILE A 40 -2.77 -7.32 -9.70
N VAL A 41 -2.01 -6.70 -10.60
CA VAL A 41 -1.49 -7.41 -11.78
C VAL A 41 -0.39 -8.37 -11.40
N ILE A 42 0.52 -8.00 -10.49
CA ILE A 42 1.63 -8.86 -10.09
C ILE A 42 1.19 -10.21 -9.47
N PRO A 43 0.26 -10.27 -8.49
CA PRO A 43 -0.16 -11.57 -7.94
C PRO A 43 -0.90 -12.46 -8.96
N THR A 44 -1.46 -11.88 -10.02
CA THR A 44 -2.16 -12.65 -11.06
C THR A 44 -1.23 -13.33 -12.06
N LEU A 45 0.08 -13.03 -12.01
CA LEU A 45 1.03 -13.57 -12.97
C LEU A 45 1.41 -15.05 -12.70
N PRO A 46 1.70 -15.85 -13.76
CA PRO A 46 2.00 -17.27 -13.62
C PRO A 46 3.27 -17.53 -12.79
N SER A 47 3.35 -18.65 -12.07
CA SER A 47 4.53 -18.98 -11.25
C SER A 47 5.79 -19.24 -12.07
N SER A 48 5.66 -19.64 -13.33
CA SER A 48 6.77 -19.71 -14.28
C SER A 48 7.42 -18.35 -14.53
N THR A 49 6.74 -17.24 -14.20
CA THR A 49 7.28 -15.89 -14.36
C THR A 49 8.02 -15.32 -13.14
N LEU A 50 7.95 -15.99 -11.99
CA LEU A 50 8.63 -15.56 -10.75
C LEU A 50 9.69 -16.57 -10.27
N ASP A 51 9.60 -17.84 -10.68
CA ASP A 51 10.47 -18.92 -10.17
C ASP A 51 11.51 -19.48 -11.18
N ALA A 52 11.57 -19.01 -12.44
CA ALA A 52 12.41 -19.66 -13.46
C ALA A 52 13.91 -19.27 -13.47
N SER A 53 14.48 -18.88 -12.34
CA SER A 53 15.89 -18.45 -12.27
C SER A 53 16.65 -19.06 -11.10
N ASP A 54 16.42 -20.33 -10.75
CA ASP A 54 17.48 -21.15 -10.14
C ASP A 54 17.13 -22.65 -9.96
N PRO A 55 17.91 -23.61 -10.48
CA PRO A 55 17.81 -25.04 -10.10
C PRO A 55 18.15 -25.30 -8.61
N GLU A 56 18.75 -24.35 -7.89
CA GLU A 56 19.06 -24.46 -6.44
C GLU A 56 17.80 -24.33 -5.54
N GLN A 57 16.64 -23.99 -6.12
CA GLN A 57 15.37 -23.76 -5.43
C GLN A 57 14.62 -25.05 -5.00
N ARG A 58 15.27 -26.21 -5.00
CA ARG A 58 14.71 -27.44 -4.39
C ARG A 58 14.72 -27.42 -2.85
N SER A 59 15.43 -26.49 -2.21
CA SER A 59 15.66 -26.51 -0.75
C SER A 59 14.61 -25.74 0.08
N ARG A 60 14.04 -24.63 -0.41
CA ARG A 60 13.00 -23.87 0.32
C ARG A 60 11.60 -24.30 -0.14
N ARG A 61 10.92 -25.12 0.65
CA ARG A 61 9.51 -25.49 0.41
C ARG A 61 8.63 -24.22 0.48
N PRO A 62 7.90 -23.85 -0.60
CA PRO A 62 6.98 -22.73 -0.58
C PRO A 62 5.84 -22.98 0.43
N ASN A 63 5.24 -21.91 0.96
CA ASN A 63 4.12 -22.04 1.88
C ASN A 63 2.93 -22.70 1.14
N PRO A 64 2.35 -23.80 1.67
CA PRO A 64 1.25 -24.48 1.00
C PRO A 64 0.03 -23.58 0.75
N ILE A 65 -0.21 -22.59 1.62
CA ILE A 65 -1.30 -21.63 1.48
C ILE A 65 -1.10 -20.77 0.23
N ASP A 66 0.14 -20.33 -0.04
CA ASP A 66 0.45 -19.47 -1.18
C ASP A 66 0.24 -20.20 -2.51
N VAL A 67 0.57 -21.50 -2.56
CA VAL A 67 0.35 -22.33 -3.76
C VAL A 67 -1.14 -22.46 -4.08
N ILE A 68 -1.97 -22.74 -3.06
CA ILE A 68 -3.42 -22.85 -3.21
C ILE A 68 -4.01 -21.50 -3.61
N PHE A 69 -3.66 -20.44 -2.89
CA PHE A 69 -4.14 -19.08 -3.14
C PHE A 69 -3.82 -18.58 -4.54
N LEU A 70 -2.57 -18.70 -4.98
CA LEU A 70 -2.15 -18.30 -6.32
C LEU A 70 -2.88 -19.10 -7.41
N SER A 71 -3.16 -20.39 -7.17
CA SER A 71 -3.96 -21.20 -8.07
C SER A 71 -5.39 -20.68 -8.20
N ILE A 72 -6.02 -20.28 -7.09
CA ILE A 72 -7.37 -19.72 -7.07
C ILE A 72 -7.41 -18.36 -7.78
N ILE A 73 -6.51 -17.44 -7.44
CA ILE A 73 -6.44 -16.11 -8.08
C ILE A 73 -6.28 -16.23 -9.58
N ARG A 74 -5.36 -17.07 -10.06
CA ARG A 74 -5.09 -17.19 -11.50
C ARG A 74 -6.29 -17.76 -12.25
N LYS A 75 -6.96 -18.77 -11.68
CA LYS A 75 -8.19 -19.32 -12.27
C LYS A 75 -9.30 -18.27 -12.30
N GLY A 76 -9.50 -17.54 -11.19
CA GLY A 76 -10.48 -16.47 -11.09
C GLY A 76 -10.19 -15.34 -12.09
N PHE A 77 -8.94 -14.90 -12.19
CA PHE A 77 -8.49 -13.89 -13.14
C PHE A 77 -8.81 -14.31 -14.58
N HIS A 78 -8.47 -15.55 -14.97
CA HIS A 78 -8.78 -16.05 -16.31
C HIS A 78 -10.30 -16.08 -16.60
N VAL A 79 -11.13 -16.45 -15.61
CA VAL A 79 -12.60 -16.44 -15.73
C VAL A 79 -13.14 -15.02 -15.89
N VAL A 80 -12.72 -14.09 -15.04
CA VAL A 80 -13.12 -12.67 -15.11
C VAL A 80 -12.74 -12.08 -16.46
N LEU A 81 -11.53 -12.34 -16.93
CA LEU A 81 -11.01 -11.87 -18.19
C LEU A 81 -11.78 -12.45 -19.39
N SER A 82 -12.16 -13.73 -19.32
CA SER A 82 -13.03 -14.36 -20.32
C SER A 82 -14.45 -13.76 -20.29
N TRP A 83 -14.96 -13.41 -19.11
CA TRP A 83 -16.29 -12.80 -18.94
C TRP A 83 -16.33 -11.35 -19.42
N ILE A 84 -15.34 -10.53 -19.06
CA ILE A 84 -15.15 -9.17 -19.58
C ILE A 84 -14.96 -9.23 -21.10
N GLY A 85 -14.19 -10.21 -21.58
CA GLY A 85 -14.09 -10.52 -23.00
C GLY A 85 -15.46 -10.73 -23.63
N GLY A 86 -16.32 -11.59 -23.08
CA GLY A 86 -17.66 -11.83 -23.63
C GLY A 86 -18.58 -10.59 -23.76
N LYS A 87 -18.28 -9.48 -23.06
CA LYS A 87 -19.05 -8.22 -23.12
C LYS A 87 -18.43 -7.15 -24.03
N LEU A 88 -17.20 -7.32 -24.47
CA LEU A 88 -16.52 -6.36 -25.34
C LEU A 88 -16.84 -6.64 -26.82
N PRO A 89 -16.96 -5.61 -27.67
CA PRO A 89 -17.13 -5.81 -29.11
C PRO A 89 -16.00 -6.66 -29.71
N ASP A 90 -16.30 -7.47 -30.73
CA ASP A 90 -15.43 -8.53 -31.27
C ASP A 90 -14.01 -8.08 -31.66
N GLY A 91 -13.81 -6.79 -31.97
CA GLY A 91 -12.50 -6.19 -32.20
C GLY A 91 -11.66 -6.08 -30.92
N PHE A 92 -12.25 -5.58 -29.84
CA PHE A 92 -11.59 -5.40 -28.55
C PHE A 92 -11.27 -6.74 -27.87
N THR A 93 -12.12 -7.75 -28.01
CA THR A 93 -11.84 -9.10 -27.47
C THR A 93 -10.68 -9.78 -28.17
N LYS A 94 -10.54 -9.60 -29.49
CA LYS A 94 -9.39 -10.10 -30.24
C LYS A 94 -8.11 -9.38 -29.80
N LEU A 95 -8.17 -8.06 -29.62
CA LEU A 95 -7.04 -7.25 -29.13
C LEU A 95 -6.64 -7.64 -27.69
N ALA A 96 -7.59 -7.70 -26.76
CA ALA A 96 -7.35 -8.12 -25.38
C ALA A 96 -6.77 -9.54 -25.31
N ARG A 97 -7.35 -10.51 -26.05
CA ARG A 97 -6.80 -11.89 -26.10
C ARG A 97 -5.40 -11.94 -26.71
N ARG A 98 -5.04 -11.05 -27.64
CA ARG A 98 -3.67 -10.93 -28.16
C ARG A 98 -2.72 -10.35 -27.11
N ILE A 99 -3.11 -9.26 -26.46
CA ILE A 99 -2.34 -8.61 -25.38
C ILE A 99 -2.09 -9.60 -24.24
N LEU A 100 -3.10 -10.38 -23.82
CA LEU A 100 -2.97 -11.36 -22.74
C LEU A 100 -2.11 -12.57 -23.10
N ARG A 101 -2.25 -13.09 -24.32
CA ARG A 101 -1.36 -14.15 -24.81
C ARG A 101 0.08 -13.68 -24.91
N LYS A 102 0.28 -12.43 -25.34
CA LYS A 102 1.60 -11.78 -25.35
C LYS A 102 2.12 -11.55 -23.94
N LEU A 103 1.33 -11.02 -23.00
CA LEU A 103 1.70 -10.83 -21.59
C LEU A 103 2.12 -12.15 -20.93
N LYS A 104 1.45 -13.26 -21.29
CA LYS A 104 1.83 -14.61 -20.86
C LYS A 104 3.18 -15.08 -21.43
N SER A 105 3.60 -14.56 -22.59
CA SER A 105 4.88 -14.88 -23.22
C SER A 105 6.01 -13.90 -22.88
N VAL A 106 5.76 -12.88 -22.05
CA VAL A 106 6.79 -11.91 -21.63
C VAL A 106 7.85 -12.59 -20.79
N SER A 107 9.11 -12.31 -21.09
CA SER A 107 10.24 -12.73 -20.26
C SER A 107 10.12 -12.13 -18.85
N ASN A 108 10.34 -12.97 -17.85
CA ASN A 108 10.30 -12.62 -16.43
C ASN A 108 11.15 -11.39 -16.12
N GLU A 109 12.28 -11.28 -16.81
CA GLU A 109 13.23 -10.18 -16.66
C GLU A 109 12.62 -8.84 -17.10
N ALA A 110 11.91 -8.81 -18.22
CA ALA A 110 11.24 -7.61 -18.71
C ALA A 110 10.16 -7.14 -17.74
N PHE A 111 9.40 -8.08 -17.18
CA PHE A 111 8.37 -7.78 -16.20
C PHE A 111 8.97 -7.25 -14.90
N THR A 112 9.99 -7.93 -14.35
CA THR A 112 10.71 -7.50 -13.15
C THR A 112 11.30 -6.10 -13.34
N LYS A 113 11.96 -5.83 -14.47
CA LYS A 113 12.51 -4.50 -14.80
C LYS A 113 11.43 -3.43 -14.91
N SER A 114 10.29 -3.75 -15.53
CA SER A 114 9.15 -2.82 -15.65
C SER A 114 8.59 -2.45 -14.26
N VAL A 115 8.39 -3.44 -13.39
CA VAL A 115 7.91 -3.19 -12.02
C VAL A 115 8.93 -2.39 -11.22
N LEU A 116 10.23 -2.71 -11.33
CA LEU A 116 11.30 -1.94 -10.69
C LEU A 116 11.26 -0.48 -11.13
N CYS A 117 11.15 -0.22 -12.44
CA CYS A 117 11.04 1.12 -13.00
C CYS A 117 9.80 1.86 -12.46
N MET A 118 8.62 1.23 -12.46
CA MET A 118 7.41 1.82 -11.87
C MET A 118 7.61 2.19 -10.41
N CYS A 119 8.27 1.33 -9.64
CA CYS A 119 8.56 1.62 -8.25
C CYS A 119 9.55 2.77 -8.13
N ASP A 120 10.63 2.82 -8.90
CA ASP A 120 11.64 3.87 -8.75
C ASP A 120 11.09 5.25 -9.08
N VAL A 121 10.25 5.33 -10.12
CA VAL A 121 9.44 6.50 -10.42
C VAL A 121 8.59 6.89 -9.20
N GLN A 122 7.85 5.95 -8.61
CA GLN A 122 6.98 6.21 -7.46
C GLN A 122 7.72 6.62 -6.18
N ILE A 123 8.97 6.18 -5.95
CA ILE A 123 9.81 6.66 -4.84
C ILE A 123 10.06 8.15 -5.05
N VAL A 124 10.51 8.52 -6.24
CA VAL A 124 10.91 9.90 -6.53
C VAL A 124 9.70 10.82 -6.54
N THR A 125 8.62 10.43 -7.21
CA THR A 125 7.40 11.25 -7.29
C THR A 125 6.68 11.34 -5.94
N GLY A 126 6.67 10.26 -5.15
CA GLY A 126 6.11 10.25 -3.80
C GLY A 126 6.85 11.19 -2.84
N HIS A 127 8.18 11.24 -2.92
CA HIS A 127 8.95 12.22 -2.14
C HIS A 127 8.75 13.63 -2.68
N ALA A 128 8.81 13.82 -4.00
CA ALA A 128 8.66 15.13 -4.62
C ALA A 128 7.32 15.78 -4.26
N ILE A 129 6.22 15.03 -4.26
CA ILE A 129 4.90 15.57 -3.93
C ILE A 129 4.78 15.95 -2.45
N LEU A 130 5.34 15.13 -1.53
CA LEU A 130 5.38 15.48 -0.12
C LEU A 130 6.27 16.68 0.16
N ILE A 131 7.50 16.70 -0.37
CA ILE A 131 8.45 17.81 -0.19
C ILE A 131 7.85 19.11 -0.73
N SER A 132 7.26 19.08 -1.94
CA SER A 132 6.61 20.24 -2.54
C SER A 132 5.39 20.69 -1.76
N GLY A 133 4.60 19.74 -1.24
CA GLY A 133 3.49 20.03 -0.34
C GLY A 133 3.95 20.76 0.93
N TYR A 134 4.97 20.25 1.60
CA TYR A 134 5.54 20.87 2.80
C TYR A 134 6.10 22.26 2.51
N ALA A 135 6.81 22.43 1.39
CA ALA A 135 7.33 23.73 0.96
C ALA A 135 6.21 24.73 0.63
N SER A 136 5.03 24.24 0.22
CA SER A 136 3.87 25.07 -0.11
C SER A 136 3.00 25.44 1.11
N LEU A 137 3.18 24.77 2.26
CA LEU A 137 2.40 25.06 3.47
C LEU A 137 2.51 26.53 3.94
N PRO A 138 3.71 27.15 4.01
CA PRO A 138 3.84 28.56 4.36
C PRO A 138 3.26 29.51 3.31
N CYS A 139 2.96 29.01 2.11
CA CYS A 139 2.34 29.80 1.05
C CYS A 139 0.80 29.74 1.08
N GLY A 140 0.20 29.15 2.12
CA GLY A 140 -1.24 29.04 2.24
C GLY A 140 -1.84 27.89 1.42
N LEU A 141 -1.26 26.70 1.52
CA LEU A 141 -1.86 25.50 0.92
C LEU A 141 -3.17 25.13 1.67
N SER A 142 -4.26 24.99 0.93
CA SER A 142 -5.58 24.60 1.49
C SER A 142 -5.58 23.16 2.04
N ALA A 143 -6.45 22.90 3.01
CA ALA A 143 -6.70 21.59 3.60
C ALA A 143 -7.09 20.52 2.57
N TYR A 144 -7.93 20.88 1.60
CA TYR A 144 -8.33 19.99 0.49
C TYR A 144 -7.12 19.47 -0.30
N HIS A 145 -6.29 20.38 -0.83
CA HIS A 145 -5.10 20.01 -1.61
C HIS A 145 -4.08 19.24 -0.77
N TRP A 146 -3.91 19.60 0.50
CA TRP A 146 -3.05 18.86 1.42
C TRP A 146 -3.52 17.41 1.62
N GLN A 147 -4.82 17.20 1.87
CA GLN A 147 -5.37 15.86 2.05
C GLN A 147 -5.18 14.99 0.80
N ILE A 148 -5.30 15.56 -0.40
CA ILE A 148 -5.01 14.85 -1.66
C ILE A 148 -3.53 14.44 -1.74
N ILE A 149 -2.60 15.35 -1.42
CA ILE A 149 -1.16 15.03 -1.38
C ILE A 149 -0.87 13.83 -0.46
N ILE A 150 -1.48 13.83 0.73
CA ILE A 150 -1.33 12.73 1.70
C ILE A 150 -1.82 11.40 1.10
N TYR A 151 -2.96 11.37 0.40
CA TYR A 151 -3.43 10.16 -0.26
C TYR A 151 -2.55 9.75 -1.45
N LEU A 152 -2.03 10.68 -2.25
CA LEU A 152 -1.12 10.35 -3.35
C LEU A 152 0.19 9.71 -2.85
N ALA A 153 0.77 10.30 -1.80
CA ALA A 153 1.93 9.72 -1.12
C ALA A 153 1.63 8.34 -0.50
N TRP A 154 0.42 8.14 0.02
CA TRP A 154 -0.03 6.83 0.48
C TRP A 154 -0.05 5.79 -0.65
N PHE A 155 -0.56 6.13 -1.84
CA PHE A 155 -0.55 5.21 -2.99
C PHE A 155 0.88 4.89 -3.48
N SER A 156 1.79 5.87 -3.45
CA SER A 156 3.21 5.62 -3.69
C SER A 156 3.76 4.60 -2.67
N ASN A 157 3.50 4.78 -1.36
CA ASN A 157 3.87 3.81 -0.33
C ASN A 157 3.27 2.41 -0.56
N MET A 158 2.02 2.31 -1.03
CA MET A 158 1.41 1.01 -1.35
C MET A 158 2.10 0.30 -2.51
N THR A 159 2.47 1.03 -3.56
CA THR A 159 3.25 0.50 -4.69
C THR A 159 4.54 -0.13 -4.18
N HIS A 160 5.22 0.57 -3.30
CA HIS A 160 6.45 0.16 -2.66
C HIS A 160 6.32 -1.12 -1.83
N LEU A 161 5.34 -1.17 -0.95
CA LEU A 161 5.11 -2.35 -0.11
C LEU A 161 4.71 -3.58 -0.94
N SER A 162 3.93 -3.38 -2.01
CA SER A 162 3.60 -4.45 -2.95
C SER A 162 4.84 -5.00 -3.65
N ALA A 163 5.72 -4.12 -4.13
CA ALA A 163 6.96 -4.54 -4.79
C ALA A 163 7.87 -5.35 -3.87
N LEU A 164 7.98 -5.00 -2.59
CA LEU A 164 8.75 -5.80 -1.62
C LEU A 164 8.15 -7.20 -1.38
N THR A 165 6.82 -7.34 -1.48
CA THR A 165 6.15 -8.65 -1.39
C THR A 165 6.49 -9.53 -2.59
N PHE A 166 6.41 -8.99 -3.80
CA PHE A 166 6.57 -9.81 -5.01
C PHE A 166 8.02 -9.96 -5.50
N LEU A 167 8.87 -8.96 -5.31
CA LEU A 167 10.27 -8.97 -5.74
C LEU A 167 11.22 -9.41 -4.62
N ARG A 168 10.71 -10.08 -3.57
CA ARG A 168 11.54 -10.54 -2.43
C ARG A 168 12.76 -11.34 -2.89
N LYS A 169 12.59 -12.26 -3.84
CA LYS A 169 13.69 -13.07 -4.40
C LYS A 169 14.75 -12.23 -5.12
N TYR A 170 14.32 -11.25 -5.91
CA TYR A 170 15.23 -10.33 -6.61
C TYR A 170 16.07 -9.51 -5.60
N PHE A 171 15.43 -9.00 -4.55
CA PHE A 171 16.08 -8.23 -3.48
C PHE A 171 16.90 -9.06 -2.49
N ASP A 172 16.73 -10.38 -2.47
CA ASP A 172 17.59 -11.28 -1.69
C ASP A 172 18.98 -11.38 -2.33
N SER A 173 19.06 -11.36 -3.66
CA SER A 173 20.32 -11.31 -4.40
C SER A 173 20.93 -9.90 -4.38
N HIS A 174 20.11 -8.85 -4.51
CA HIS A 174 20.55 -7.44 -4.59
C HIS A 174 20.32 -6.68 -3.27
N TYR A 175 21.12 -7.00 -2.24
CA TYR A 175 20.92 -6.44 -0.89
C TYR A 175 21.10 -4.91 -0.81
N TRP A 176 21.91 -4.30 -1.68
CA TRP A 176 22.15 -2.86 -1.69
C TRP A 176 20.96 -2.08 -2.27
N GLU A 177 20.40 -2.55 -3.39
CA GLU A 177 19.16 -2.00 -3.96
C GLU A 177 18.01 -2.08 -2.97
N ARG A 178 17.92 -3.20 -2.24
CA ARG A 178 16.98 -3.37 -1.14
C ARG A 178 17.19 -2.34 -0.04
N ALA A 179 18.43 -2.10 0.38
CA ALA A 179 18.75 -1.19 1.49
C ALA A 179 18.34 0.26 1.18
N TRP A 180 18.72 0.78 0.01
CA TRP A 180 18.31 2.12 -0.43
C TRP A 180 16.80 2.26 -0.53
N ARG A 181 16.14 1.24 -1.10
CA ARG A 181 14.70 1.24 -1.26
C ARG A 181 13.98 1.29 0.10
N VAL A 182 14.41 0.49 1.07
CA VAL A 182 13.87 0.52 2.44
C VAL A 182 14.15 1.85 3.11
N PHE A 183 15.34 2.43 2.93
CA PHE A 183 15.69 3.74 3.47
C PHE A 183 14.73 4.84 2.96
N PHE A 184 14.57 4.97 1.64
CA PHE A 184 13.66 5.97 1.07
C PHE A 184 12.19 5.70 1.44
N MET A 185 11.73 4.44 1.45
CA MET A 185 10.39 4.12 1.93
C MET A 185 10.19 4.51 3.40
N THR A 186 11.20 4.29 4.26
CA THR A 186 11.13 4.67 5.68
C THR A 186 10.97 6.18 5.81
N THR A 187 11.77 6.94 5.06
CA THR A 187 11.68 8.41 5.00
C THR A 187 10.31 8.87 4.53
N LEU A 188 9.79 8.29 3.44
CA LEU A 188 8.45 8.59 2.92
C LEU A 188 7.37 8.32 3.99
N VAL A 189 7.43 7.18 4.67
CA VAL A 189 6.48 6.80 5.72
C VAL A 189 6.55 7.77 6.89
N LEU A 190 7.74 8.18 7.33
CA LEU A 190 7.90 9.16 8.40
C LEU A 190 7.30 10.52 8.04
N MET A 191 7.59 11.01 6.82
CA MET A 191 6.98 12.23 6.30
C MET A 191 5.46 12.10 6.23
N LEU A 192 4.94 10.96 5.78
CA LEU A 192 3.51 10.70 5.66
C LEU A 192 2.81 10.63 7.03
N VAL A 193 3.44 10.04 8.05
CA VAL A 193 2.92 10.01 9.42
C VAL A 193 2.79 11.43 9.98
N VAL A 194 3.82 12.26 9.82
CA VAL A 194 3.78 13.67 10.27
C VAL A 194 2.73 14.44 9.47
N GLY A 195 2.63 14.20 8.17
CA GLY A 195 1.70 14.91 7.30
C GLY A 195 0.23 14.52 7.48
N ALA A 196 -0.03 13.33 8.01
CA ALA A 196 -1.38 12.88 8.34
C ALA A 196 -1.97 13.59 9.57
N VAL A 197 -1.16 14.15 10.48
CA VAL A 197 -1.63 14.81 11.70
C VAL A 197 -2.73 15.87 11.47
N PRO A 198 -2.58 16.87 10.57
CA PRO A 198 -3.63 17.86 10.33
C PRO A 198 -4.94 17.25 9.82
N THR A 199 -4.91 16.07 9.20
CA THR A 199 -6.13 15.41 8.66
C THR A 199 -7.09 14.95 9.75
N ALA A 200 -6.65 14.85 11.01
CA ALA A 200 -7.53 14.61 12.16
C ALA A 200 -8.65 15.64 12.29
N PHE A 201 -8.40 16.87 11.85
CA PHE A 201 -9.31 18.01 12.01
C PHE A 201 -10.17 18.26 10.76
N PHE A 202 -9.99 17.49 9.70
CA PHE A 202 -10.60 17.69 8.39
C PHE A 202 -11.98 17.04 8.29
N ASN A 203 -12.95 17.61 9.01
CA ASN A 203 -14.28 17.02 9.20
C ASN A 203 -15.41 17.64 8.38
N TRP A 204 -15.10 18.41 7.32
CA TRP A 204 -16.12 19.00 6.43
C TRP A 204 -17.00 17.98 5.69
N LEU A 205 -16.60 16.70 5.69
CA LEU A 205 -17.37 15.59 5.15
C LEU A 205 -18.46 15.08 6.12
N SER A 206 -18.37 15.42 7.42
CA SER A 206 -19.32 14.97 8.43
C SER A 206 -20.46 15.99 8.58
N THR A 207 -21.69 15.55 8.35
CA THR A 207 -22.89 16.41 8.48
C THR A 207 -23.39 16.53 9.92
N ASN A 208 -22.93 15.64 10.81
CA ASN A 208 -23.46 15.51 12.17
C ASN A 208 -22.51 16.11 13.24
N GLU A 209 -21.37 16.64 12.82
CA GLU A 209 -20.33 17.21 13.67
C GLU A 209 -20.11 18.68 13.28
N PRO A 210 -19.77 19.57 14.22
CA PRO A 210 -19.39 20.93 13.88
C PRO A 210 -18.10 20.92 13.04
N THR A 211 -18.11 21.67 11.94
CA THR A 211 -16.96 21.76 11.04
C THR A 211 -15.83 22.56 11.69
N VAL A 212 -14.73 21.88 12.00
CA VAL A 212 -13.50 22.45 12.58
C VAL A 212 -12.62 23.07 11.50
N ALA A 213 -12.59 22.45 10.33
CA ALA A 213 -11.88 22.90 9.16
C ALA A 213 -12.81 22.83 7.95
N THR A 214 -12.77 23.85 7.09
CA THR A 214 -13.38 23.81 5.77
C THR A 214 -12.35 23.38 4.73
N ALA A 215 -12.80 22.97 3.54
CA ALA A 215 -11.92 22.55 2.45
C ALA A 215 -10.90 23.65 2.04
N SER A 216 -11.26 24.93 2.22
CA SER A 216 -10.42 26.10 1.90
C SER A 216 -9.49 26.54 3.02
N SER A 217 -9.70 26.10 4.27
CA SER A 217 -8.83 26.44 5.40
C SER A 217 -7.37 26.07 5.13
N TYR A 218 -6.42 26.86 5.61
CA TYR A 218 -5.00 26.54 5.42
C TYR A 218 -4.56 25.34 6.27
N ALA A 219 -3.96 24.34 5.64
CA ALA A 219 -3.58 23.08 6.30
C ALA A 219 -2.54 23.28 7.42
N ILE A 220 -1.65 24.27 7.26
CA ILE A 220 -0.58 24.58 8.22
C ILE A 220 -1.11 24.88 9.63
N CYS A 221 -2.32 25.42 9.74
CA CYS A 221 -2.92 25.83 11.00
C CYS A 221 -3.26 24.64 11.92
N PHE A 222 -3.36 23.44 11.36
CA PHE A 222 -3.79 22.22 12.06
C PHE A 222 -2.63 21.30 12.49
N PHE A 223 -1.37 21.68 12.22
CA PHE A 223 -0.21 20.94 12.73
C PHE A 223 0.01 21.12 14.24
N ASN A 224 -0.47 22.23 14.80
CA ASN A 224 -0.37 22.51 16.23
C ASN A 224 -1.73 22.24 16.90
N MET A 225 -1.84 21.15 17.65
CA MET A 225 -3.08 20.76 18.34
C MET A 225 -3.63 21.85 19.28
N GLY A 226 -2.75 22.61 19.96
CA GLY A 226 -3.16 23.69 20.85
C GLY A 226 -3.77 24.88 20.12
N ARG A 227 -3.35 25.15 18.87
CA ARG A 227 -3.95 26.18 18.01
C ARG A 227 -5.19 25.67 17.28
N ALA A 228 -5.23 24.39 16.91
CA ALA A 228 -6.41 23.76 16.30
C ALA A 228 -7.67 23.90 17.19
N GLY A 229 -7.52 23.73 18.50
CA GLY A 229 -8.61 23.94 19.46
C GLY A 229 -9.12 25.39 19.56
N LEU A 230 -8.28 26.38 19.27
CA LEU A 230 -8.69 27.79 19.22
C LEU A 230 -9.49 28.11 17.94
N TYR A 231 -9.24 27.42 16.82
CA TYR A 231 -10.00 27.63 15.58
C TYR A 231 -11.46 27.18 15.68
N ASN A 232 -11.76 26.13 16.46
CA ASN A 232 -13.14 25.71 16.79
C ASN A 232 -14.00 26.86 17.30
N VAL A 233 -13.40 27.78 18.05
CA VAL A 233 -14.11 28.92 18.65
C VAL A 233 -14.37 30.03 17.62
N SER A 234 -13.47 30.18 16.62
CA SER A 234 -13.52 31.26 15.62
C SER A 234 -14.42 30.99 14.41
N LEU A 235 -14.51 29.73 13.93
CA LEU A 235 -15.32 29.35 12.76
C LEU A 235 -16.81 29.14 13.08
N GLY A 236 -17.25 29.50 14.28
CA GLY A 236 -18.64 29.36 14.69
C GLY A 236 -19.04 27.90 14.89
N ALA A 237 -18.32 27.18 15.75
CA ALA A 237 -18.92 26.01 16.40
C ALA A 237 -20.30 26.41 16.90
N ASP A 238 -21.30 25.62 16.52
CA ASP A 238 -22.70 25.71 16.92
C ASP A 238 -22.80 26.22 18.36
N LYS A 239 -23.05 27.52 18.48
CA LYS A 239 -23.16 28.19 19.76
C LYS A 239 -24.50 27.73 20.30
N THR A 240 -24.50 26.84 21.30
CA THR A 240 -25.74 26.58 22.05
C THR A 240 -26.05 27.82 22.86
N CYS A 241 -26.83 28.69 22.26
CA CYS A 241 -27.30 29.93 22.84
C CYS A 241 -28.56 29.59 23.64
N MET A 242 -28.41 29.35 24.94
CA MET A 242 -29.57 29.23 25.83
C MET A 242 -30.03 30.62 26.27
N PRO A 243 -31.35 30.90 26.30
CA PRO A 243 -31.85 32.15 26.87
C PRO A 243 -31.52 32.21 28.37
N SER A 244 -30.88 33.29 28.79
CA SER A 244 -30.52 33.53 30.19
C SER A 244 -31.80 33.70 31.03
N ALA A 245 -32.00 32.81 32.01
CA ALA A 245 -33.17 32.83 32.90
C ALA A 245 -33.05 33.87 34.04
N ASN A 246 -32.51 35.05 33.76
CA ASN A 246 -32.51 36.15 34.73
C ASN A 246 -33.75 37.02 34.55
N LYS A 247 -34.78 36.74 35.35
CA LYS A 247 -35.82 37.71 35.68
C LYS A 247 -35.20 38.81 36.56
N GLN A 248 -34.86 39.94 35.96
CA GLN A 248 -35.28 41.29 36.40
C GLN A 248 -34.52 42.37 35.63
N ASN A 249 -35.32 43.26 35.03
CA ASN A 249 -35.01 44.58 34.47
C ASN A 249 -34.40 44.64 33.06
N GLN A 250 -35.25 45.15 32.17
CA GLN A 250 -35.06 45.52 30.77
C GLN A 250 -33.69 46.14 30.44
N SER A 251 -32.87 45.39 29.74
CA SER A 251 -32.12 45.86 28.56
C SER A 251 -31.80 44.65 27.66
N LEU A 252 -31.61 44.93 26.38
CA LEU A 252 -31.68 44.02 25.24
C LEU A 252 -30.58 42.91 25.27
N THR A 253 -31.00 41.64 25.32
CA THR A 253 -30.32 40.42 24.80
C THR A 253 -28.82 40.20 25.09
N ASP A 254 -28.46 39.80 26.32
CA ASP A 254 -27.22 39.05 26.55
C ASP A 254 -27.50 37.54 26.40
N VAL A 255 -27.29 37.02 25.19
CA VAL A 255 -27.33 35.59 24.91
C VAL A 255 -25.95 35.01 25.24
N ASN A 256 -25.83 34.31 26.38
CA ASN A 256 -24.59 33.65 26.77
C ASN A 256 -24.40 32.40 25.90
N CYS A 257 -23.67 32.55 24.80
CA CYS A 257 -23.35 31.48 23.89
C CYS A 257 -22.02 30.83 24.30
N GLN A 258 -22.10 29.66 24.93
CA GLN A 258 -20.92 28.87 25.26
C GLN A 258 -20.50 28.01 24.05
N PRO A 259 -19.19 27.84 23.78
CA PRO A 259 -18.72 26.91 22.76
C PRO A 259 -19.12 25.48 23.15
N ARG A 260 -19.72 24.72 22.22
CA ARG A 260 -19.98 23.31 22.46
C ARG A 260 -18.65 22.55 22.48
N GLU A 261 -18.23 22.08 23.65
CA GLU A 261 -17.07 21.20 23.78
C GLU A 261 -17.41 19.83 23.16
N PHE A 262 -17.13 19.64 21.88
CA PHE A 262 -17.16 18.31 21.30
C PHE A 262 -15.83 17.59 21.59
N PRO A 263 -15.86 16.38 22.17
CA PRO A 263 -14.64 15.60 22.36
C PRO A 263 -14.03 15.24 21.00
N LEU A 264 -12.84 15.76 20.70
CA LEU A 264 -12.12 15.50 19.43
C LEU A 264 -12.00 13.99 19.14
N GLN A 265 -11.92 13.17 20.20
CA GLN A 265 -11.84 11.70 20.14
C GLN A 265 -13.05 11.03 19.47
N SER A 266 -14.23 11.68 19.48
CA SER A 266 -15.43 11.13 18.85
C SER A 266 -15.58 11.51 17.37
N THR A 267 -14.69 12.34 16.83
CA THR A 267 -14.81 12.80 15.44
C THR A 267 -14.47 11.69 14.45
N THR A 268 -15.29 11.57 13.41
CA THR A 268 -15.08 10.61 12.31
C THR A 268 -13.74 10.82 11.58
N SER A 269 -13.25 12.07 11.56
CA SER A 269 -11.97 12.43 10.92
C SER A 269 -10.76 11.95 11.71
N LEU A 270 -10.77 12.09 13.04
CA LEU A 270 -9.72 11.52 13.88
C LEU A 270 -9.72 10.00 13.81
N GLN A 271 -10.89 9.36 13.83
CA GLN A 271 -11.00 7.90 13.70
C GLN A 271 -10.42 7.41 12.37
N SER A 272 -10.79 8.05 11.25
CA SER A 272 -10.28 7.67 9.93
C SER A 272 -8.77 7.93 9.78
N MET A 273 -8.25 9.04 10.32
CA MET A 273 -6.80 9.26 10.40
C MET A 273 -6.11 8.17 11.22
N THR A 274 -6.67 7.81 12.38
CA THR A 274 -6.09 6.79 13.28
C THR A 274 -6.04 5.43 12.59
N VAL A 275 -7.14 5.00 11.97
CA VAL A 275 -7.18 3.76 11.19
C VAL A 275 -6.16 3.80 10.05
N SER A 276 -6.04 4.95 9.37
CA SER A 276 -5.05 5.14 8.31
C SER A 276 -3.61 5.00 8.85
N LEU A 277 -3.26 5.66 9.95
CA LEU A 277 -1.93 5.53 10.57
C LEU A 277 -1.64 4.09 11.02
N VAL A 278 -2.61 3.41 11.63
CA VAL A 278 -2.47 2.02 12.03
C VAL A 278 -2.23 1.14 10.80
N LEU A 279 -3.03 1.27 9.75
CA LEU A 279 -2.85 0.50 8.51
C LEU A 279 -1.49 0.78 7.87
N LEU A 280 -1.05 2.04 7.82
CA LEU A 280 0.23 2.45 7.26
C LEU A 280 1.41 1.81 8.01
N VAL A 281 1.46 2.04 9.33
CA VAL A 281 2.55 1.56 10.20
C VAL A 281 2.54 0.04 10.26
N PHE A 282 1.38 -0.59 10.40
CA PHE A 282 1.25 -2.05 10.43
C PHE A 282 1.74 -2.68 9.11
N ASN A 283 1.30 -2.16 7.96
CA ASN A 283 1.73 -2.68 6.66
C ASN A 283 3.24 -2.51 6.50
N PHE A 284 3.78 -1.32 6.78
CA PHE A 284 5.21 -1.06 6.68
C PHE A 284 6.04 -1.98 7.60
N LEU A 285 5.74 -2.01 8.90
CA LEU A 285 6.46 -2.83 9.87
C LEU A 285 6.34 -4.32 9.52
N SER A 286 5.16 -4.82 9.16
CA SER A 286 4.97 -6.21 8.77
C SER A 286 5.88 -6.63 7.61
N ARG A 287 6.11 -5.72 6.64
CA ARG A 287 7.02 -5.97 5.51
C ARG A 287 8.46 -5.92 5.94
N VAL A 288 8.87 -4.91 6.70
CA VAL A 288 10.23 -4.77 7.20
C VAL A 288 10.62 -5.99 8.04
N PHE A 289 9.76 -6.44 8.95
CA PHE A 289 9.98 -7.63 9.77
C PHE A 289 10.17 -8.91 8.94
N LYS A 290 9.33 -9.12 7.92
CA LYS A 290 9.45 -10.29 7.03
C LYS A 290 10.61 -10.20 6.05
N LEU A 291 11.05 -8.98 5.71
CA LEU A 291 12.17 -8.73 4.81
C LEU A 291 13.50 -9.09 5.47
N PHE A 292 13.68 -8.80 6.75
CA PHE A 292 14.86 -9.19 7.49
C PHE A 292 14.83 -10.68 7.84
N GLN A 293 15.38 -11.51 6.94
CA GLN A 293 15.38 -12.97 7.03
C GLN A 293 15.82 -13.49 8.41
N ARG A 294 16.79 -12.85 9.08
CA ARG A 294 17.24 -13.26 10.43
C ARG A 294 16.16 -13.11 11.50
N LEU A 295 15.40 -12.01 11.48
CA LEU A 295 14.30 -11.74 12.42
C LEU A 295 13.10 -12.63 12.11
N SER A 296 12.74 -12.75 10.83
CA SER A 296 11.66 -13.64 10.38
C SER A 296 11.95 -15.10 10.66
N ASP A 297 13.17 -15.59 10.41
CA ASP A 297 13.56 -16.97 10.69
C ASP A 297 13.69 -17.22 12.19
N ALA A 298 14.21 -16.28 12.98
CA ALA A 298 14.27 -16.42 14.43
C ALA A 298 12.86 -16.55 15.02
N LEU A 299 11.94 -15.65 14.67
CA LEU A 299 10.57 -15.72 15.15
C LEU A 299 9.85 -16.96 14.61
N THR A 300 9.85 -17.18 13.31
CA THR A 300 9.07 -18.25 12.71
C THR A 300 9.64 -19.62 13.02
N LYS A 301 10.95 -19.86 12.87
CA LYS A 301 11.54 -21.19 13.11
C LYS A 301 11.66 -21.47 14.60
N GLN A 302 12.18 -20.54 15.42
CA GLN A 302 12.38 -20.84 16.84
C GLN A 302 11.03 -21.00 17.56
N VAL A 303 10.05 -20.12 17.32
CA VAL A 303 8.74 -20.25 17.97
C VAL A 303 8.01 -21.48 17.44
N ARG A 304 7.93 -21.68 16.11
CA ARG A 304 7.22 -22.85 15.54
C ARG A 304 7.84 -24.17 15.96
N GLU A 305 9.16 -24.31 15.89
CA GLU A 305 9.85 -25.57 16.20
C GLU A 305 9.91 -25.85 17.70
N ARG A 306 10.12 -24.82 18.55
CA ARG A 306 10.10 -25.01 20.00
C ARG A 306 8.69 -25.33 20.48
N CYS A 307 7.69 -24.53 20.10
CA CYS A 307 6.29 -24.78 20.47
C CYS A 307 5.81 -26.13 19.92
N SER A 308 6.12 -26.48 18.68
CA SER A 308 5.72 -27.78 18.13
C SER A 308 6.41 -28.95 18.81
N ARG A 309 7.68 -28.85 19.21
CA ARG A 309 8.39 -29.93 19.92
C ARG A 309 7.85 -30.10 21.33
N ILE A 310 7.70 -29.01 22.08
CA ILE A 310 7.14 -29.02 23.43
C ILE A 310 5.73 -29.60 23.40
N PHE A 311 4.86 -29.05 22.54
CA PHE A 311 3.48 -29.48 22.41
C PHE A 311 3.35 -30.96 22.02
N LYS A 312 4.08 -31.43 20.99
CA LYS A 312 4.05 -32.85 20.58
C LYS A 312 4.54 -33.79 21.69
N THR A 313 5.58 -33.39 22.43
CA THR A 313 6.13 -34.21 23.52
C THR A 313 5.14 -34.32 24.67
N THR A 314 4.53 -33.21 25.06
CA THR A 314 3.50 -33.16 26.10
C THR A 314 2.26 -33.96 25.70
N MET A 315 1.73 -33.73 24.49
CA MET A 315 0.58 -34.47 23.96
C MET A 315 0.83 -35.97 23.90
N ARG A 316 2.03 -36.40 23.48
CA ARG A 316 2.38 -37.83 23.42
C ARG A 316 2.38 -38.46 24.80
N ARG A 317 3.00 -37.80 25.80
CA ARG A 317 3.01 -38.28 27.20
C ARG A 317 1.60 -38.40 27.76
N LEU A 318 0.77 -37.36 27.60
CA LEU A 318 -0.63 -37.38 28.05
C LEU A 318 -1.45 -38.46 27.32
N SER A 319 -1.27 -38.65 26.02
CA SER A 319 -2.02 -39.67 25.26
C SER A 319 -1.70 -41.09 25.72
N VAL A 320 -0.43 -41.37 26.07
CA VAL A 320 0.00 -42.66 26.62
C VAL A 320 -0.56 -42.87 28.02
N GLU A 321 -0.52 -41.84 28.87
CA GLU A 321 -1.06 -41.90 30.23
C GLU A 321 -2.58 -42.15 30.22
N ILE A 322 -3.33 -41.45 29.36
CA ILE A 322 -4.78 -41.66 29.18
C ILE A 322 -5.07 -43.11 28.77
N LYS A 323 -4.29 -43.67 27.82
CA LYS A 323 -4.47 -45.05 27.37
C LYS A 323 -4.17 -46.07 28.48
N SER A 324 -3.14 -45.81 29.28
CA SER A 324 -2.77 -46.61 30.46
C SER A 324 -3.87 -46.60 31.54
N GLN A 325 -4.40 -45.42 31.86
CA GLN A 325 -5.47 -45.25 32.87
C GLN A 325 -6.80 -45.83 32.39
N THR A 326 -7.12 -45.71 31.10
CA THR A 326 -8.32 -46.34 30.50
C THR A 326 -8.31 -47.86 30.64
N ALA A 327 -7.13 -48.49 30.47
CA ALA A 327 -6.99 -49.94 30.66
C ALA A 327 -7.17 -50.37 32.13
N LYS A 328 -6.80 -49.52 33.10
CA LYS A 328 -6.93 -49.78 34.54
C LYS A 328 -8.34 -49.49 35.08
N ALA A 329 -9.07 -48.57 34.47
CA ALA A 329 -10.37 -48.09 34.93
C ALA A 329 -11.57 -48.95 34.47
N ALA A 330 -11.31 -50.13 33.88
CA ALA A 330 -12.34 -51.07 33.42
C ALA A 330 -13.20 -51.57 34.60
N GLY A 331 -14.26 -50.82 34.92
CA GLY A 331 -15.22 -51.14 35.99
C GLY A 331 -15.69 -49.96 36.86
N HIS A 332 -15.06 -48.78 36.80
CA HIS A 332 -15.40 -47.64 37.68
C HIS A 332 -16.00 -46.44 36.92
N LEU A 333 -17.30 -46.17 37.11
CA LEU A 333 -18.08 -45.17 36.35
C LEU A 333 -17.52 -43.73 36.46
N SER A 334 -17.09 -43.33 37.67
CA SER A 334 -16.48 -42.00 37.91
C SER A 334 -15.11 -41.85 37.23
N GLY A 335 -14.35 -42.94 37.08
CA GLY A 335 -13.08 -42.94 36.37
C GLY A 335 -13.26 -42.73 34.86
N HIS A 336 -14.32 -43.32 34.29
CA HIS A 336 -14.66 -43.12 32.89
C HIS A 336 -14.99 -41.66 32.57
N LEU A 337 -15.78 -40.98 33.42
CA LEU A 337 -16.13 -39.58 33.22
C LEU A 337 -14.90 -38.67 33.25
N PHE A 338 -13.99 -38.89 34.21
CA PHE A 338 -12.73 -38.14 34.30
C PHE A 338 -11.86 -38.31 33.05
N ILE A 339 -11.75 -39.55 32.53
CA ILE A 339 -11.00 -39.85 31.30
C ILE A 339 -11.63 -39.17 30.07
N TYR A 340 -12.96 -39.19 29.96
CA TYR A 340 -13.67 -38.49 28.88
C TYR A 340 -13.42 -36.97 28.92
N ILE A 341 -13.50 -36.35 30.10
CA ILE A 341 -13.21 -34.92 30.28
C ILE A 341 -11.76 -34.61 29.87
N LEU A 342 -10.79 -35.39 30.36
CA LEU A 342 -9.37 -35.20 30.04
C LEU A 342 -9.09 -35.37 28.53
N SER A 343 -9.72 -36.35 27.88
CA SER A 343 -9.63 -36.56 26.43
C SER A 343 -10.22 -35.38 25.64
N SER A 344 -11.38 -34.86 26.05
CA SER A 344 -12.01 -33.70 25.42
C SER A 344 -11.16 -32.42 25.56
N VAL A 345 -10.58 -32.19 26.74
CA VAL A 345 -9.65 -31.08 26.97
C VAL A 345 -8.42 -31.20 26.08
N LEU A 346 -7.87 -32.41 25.93
CA LEU A 346 -6.71 -32.67 25.07
C LEU A 346 -7.02 -32.38 23.59
N GLN A 347 -8.20 -32.78 23.11
CA GLN A 347 -8.66 -32.49 21.75
C GLN A 347 -8.86 -30.99 21.53
N PHE A 348 -9.43 -30.27 22.51
CA PHE A 348 -9.57 -28.81 22.46
C PHE A 348 -8.21 -28.11 22.39
N LEU A 349 -7.24 -28.53 23.22
CA LEU A 349 -5.87 -27.99 23.19
C LEU A 349 -5.17 -28.29 21.86
N LEU A 350 -5.40 -29.47 21.27
CA LEU A 350 -4.93 -29.80 19.93
C LEU A 350 -5.55 -28.89 18.88
N ALA A 351 -6.87 -28.66 18.93
CA ALA A 351 -7.55 -27.75 18.02
C ALA A 351 -6.99 -26.33 18.13
N LEU A 352 -6.79 -25.82 19.34
CA LEU A 352 -6.21 -24.50 19.58
C LEU A 352 -4.76 -24.39 19.06
N PHE A 353 -3.95 -25.43 19.29
CA PHE A 353 -2.59 -25.50 18.75
C PHE A 353 -2.57 -25.52 17.22
N LEU A 354 -3.44 -26.32 16.60
CA LEU A 354 -3.59 -26.39 15.15
C LEU A 354 -4.08 -25.04 14.58
N LEU A 355 -5.01 -24.38 15.25
CA LEU A 355 -5.49 -23.04 14.89
C LEU A 355 -4.36 -22.01 14.97
N GLY A 356 -3.59 -22.01 16.05
CA GLY A 356 -2.43 -21.13 16.19
C GLY A 356 -1.36 -21.39 15.12
N ARG A 357 -1.10 -22.67 14.81
CA ARG A 357 -0.19 -23.05 13.74
C ARG A 357 -0.70 -22.58 12.37
N LEU A 358 -1.99 -22.77 12.09
CA LEU A 358 -2.62 -22.28 10.88
C LEU A 358 -2.52 -20.76 10.78
N TYR A 359 -2.74 -20.03 11.88
CA TYR A 359 -2.63 -18.58 11.91
C TYR A 359 -1.20 -18.10 11.66
N LEU A 360 -0.18 -18.75 12.22
CA LEU A 360 1.23 -18.44 11.94
C LEU A 360 1.62 -18.78 10.49
N ASP A 361 1.15 -19.91 9.97
CA ASP A 361 1.36 -20.29 8.57
C ASP A 361 0.61 -19.31 7.63
N LEU A 362 -0.57 -18.81 8.01
CA LEU A 362 -1.30 -17.76 7.30
C LEU A 362 -0.60 -16.40 7.41
N TYR A 363 -0.14 -16.01 8.59
CA TYR A 363 0.57 -14.74 8.79
C TYR A 363 1.90 -14.71 8.04
N SER A 364 2.61 -15.83 7.93
CA SER A 364 3.86 -15.93 7.15
C SER A 364 3.63 -16.02 5.64
N SER A 365 2.40 -16.24 5.19
CA SER A 365 2.04 -16.36 3.77
C SER A 365 2.08 -15.02 3.03
N MET A 366 2.36 -15.08 1.73
CA MET A 366 2.16 -13.97 0.80
C MET A 366 0.68 -13.59 0.67
N LEU A 367 -0.24 -14.54 0.83
CA LEU A 367 -1.70 -14.27 0.88
C LEU A 367 -2.03 -13.19 1.92
N SER A 368 -1.52 -13.32 3.15
CA SER A 368 -1.77 -12.32 4.20
C SER A 368 -1.21 -10.94 3.84
N GLU A 369 -0.07 -10.92 3.15
CA GLU A 369 0.56 -9.70 2.67
C GLU A 369 -0.37 -8.99 1.68
N VAL A 370 -0.81 -9.70 0.64
CA VAL A 370 -1.69 -9.17 -0.40
C VAL A 370 -3.04 -8.75 0.18
N TYR A 371 -3.62 -9.53 1.09
CA TYR A 371 -4.89 -9.21 1.74
C TYR A 371 -4.85 -7.84 2.43
N TRP A 372 -3.84 -7.58 3.25
CA TRP A 372 -3.73 -6.29 3.95
C TRP A 372 -3.43 -5.11 3.01
N LEU A 373 -2.73 -5.35 1.89
CA LEU A 373 -2.56 -4.34 0.84
C LEU A 373 -3.88 -4.01 0.14
N LEU A 374 -4.71 -5.02 -0.12
CA LEU A 374 -6.05 -4.82 -0.72
C LEU A 374 -6.98 -4.05 0.22
N VAL A 375 -6.95 -4.35 1.52
CA VAL A 375 -7.68 -3.57 2.54
C VAL A 375 -7.18 -2.12 2.53
N SER A 376 -5.86 -1.92 2.53
CA SER A 376 -5.24 -0.58 2.58
C SER A 376 -5.50 0.26 1.32
N ILE A 377 -5.41 -0.33 0.12
CA ILE A 377 -5.68 0.39 -1.14
C ILE A 377 -7.16 0.71 -1.30
N THR A 378 -8.05 -0.18 -0.85
CA THR A 378 -9.50 0.07 -0.86
C THR A 378 -9.86 1.20 0.11
N TRP A 379 -9.29 1.17 1.31
CA TRP A 379 -9.43 2.23 2.31
C TRP A 379 -8.98 3.59 1.78
N GLY A 380 -7.76 3.68 1.25
CA GLY A 380 -7.23 4.92 0.67
C GLY A 380 -8.04 5.43 -0.52
N SER A 381 -8.55 4.53 -1.36
CA SER A 381 -9.35 4.92 -2.54
C SER A 381 -10.72 5.44 -2.16
N PHE A 382 -11.40 4.79 -1.21
CA PHE A 382 -12.66 5.29 -0.67
C PHE A 382 -12.52 6.72 -0.15
N HIS A 383 -11.48 6.99 0.63
CA HIS A 383 -11.21 8.32 1.16
C HIS A 383 -10.83 9.34 0.08
N LEU A 384 -9.94 8.99 -0.85
CA LEU A 384 -9.56 9.89 -1.96
C LEU A 384 -10.79 10.28 -2.81
N VAL A 385 -11.63 9.31 -3.14
CA VAL A 385 -12.89 9.50 -3.87
C VAL A 385 -13.81 10.42 -3.08
N ASN A 386 -14.06 10.15 -1.81
CA ASN A 386 -14.94 11.00 -0.99
C ASN A 386 -14.43 12.44 -0.88
N THR A 387 -13.12 12.63 -0.70
CA THR A 387 -12.52 13.98 -0.73
C THR A 387 -12.71 14.63 -2.09
N LYS A 388 -12.49 13.90 -3.20
CA LYS A 388 -12.64 14.45 -4.55
C LYS A 388 -14.09 14.86 -4.86
N TRP A 389 -15.06 14.08 -4.42
CA TRP A 389 -16.48 14.37 -4.60
C TRP A 389 -17.04 15.37 -3.58
N SER A 390 -16.34 15.66 -2.47
CA SER A 390 -16.83 16.57 -1.44
C SER A 390 -16.93 18.02 -1.90
N THR A 391 -16.15 18.40 -2.91
CA THR A 391 -16.04 19.79 -3.33
C THR A 391 -15.81 19.88 -4.82
N SER A 392 -16.74 20.52 -5.54
CA SER A 392 -16.59 20.79 -6.97
C SER A 392 -15.66 21.97 -7.19
N VAL A 393 -14.37 21.70 -7.18
CA VAL A 393 -13.34 22.66 -7.57
C VAL A 393 -13.14 22.55 -9.08
N GLY A 394 -12.90 23.65 -9.78
CA GLY A 394 -12.58 23.64 -11.22
C GLY A 394 -11.22 23.00 -11.55
N ASP A 395 -10.80 21.97 -10.81
CA ASP A 395 -9.49 21.32 -10.88
C ASP A 395 -9.46 20.09 -11.79
N ASN A 396 -10.59 19.74 -12.41
CA ASN A 396 -10.69 18.69 -13.41
C ASN A 396 -10.13 19.09 -14.79
N ALA A 397 -9.74 20.36 -14.96
CA ALA A 397 -9.10 20.84 -16.18
C ALA A 397 -7.68 20.27 -16.32
N TRP A 398 -7.28 19.96 -17.55
CA TRP A 398 -5.91 19.53 -17.86
C TRP A 398 -4.95 20.72 -17.76
N THR A 399 -3.92 20.57 -16.92
CA THR A 399 -2.82 21.54 -16.79
C THR A 399 -1.51 20.92 -17.26
N PHE A 400 -0.55 21.77 -17.64
CA PHE A 400 0.77 21.33 -18.10
C PHE A 400 1.49 20.44 -17.08
N GLY A 401 1.37 20.75 -15.78
CA GLY A 401 1.99 19.97 -14.70
C GLY A 401 1.49 18.52 -14.60
N GLN A 402 0.35 18.18 -15.19
CA GLN A 402 -0.22 16.83 -15.18
C GLN A 402 0.39 15.90 -16.23
N ILE A 403 1.13 16.43 -17.21
CA ILE A 403 1.70 15.64 -18.31
C ILE A 403 2.82 14.72 -17.80
N LEU A 404 3.67 15.21 -16.90
CA LEU A 404 4.81 14.47 -16.39
C LEU A 404 4.39 13.17 -15.66
N PRO A 405 3.44 13.18 -14.70
CA PRO A 405 2.93 11.95 -14.08
C PRO A 405 2.36 10.93 -15.07
N VAL A 406 1.72 11.40 -16.15
CA VAL A 406 1.15 10.51 -17.18
C VAL A 406 2.25 9.89 -18.03
N ILE A 407 3.26 10.65 -18.45
CA ILE A 407 4.41 10.10 -19.18
C ILE A 407 5.16 9.08 -18.31
N LEU A 408 5.38 9.42 -17.04
CA LEU A 408 6.03 8.54 -16.07
C LEU A 408 5.22 7.27 -15.79
N LEU A 409 3.89 7.34 -15.86
CA LEU A 409 3.02 6.17 -15.79
C LEU A 409 3.18 5.29 -17.03
N VAL A 410 3.30 5.88 -18.23
CA VAL A 410 3.36 5.15 -19.51
C VAL A 410 4.74 4.52 -19.76
N ALA A 411 5.83 5.15 -19.32
CA ALA A 411 7.20 4.69 -19.61
C ALA A 411 7.46 3.20 -19.27
N PRO A 412 7.02 2.67 -18.11
CA PRO A 412 7.23 1.26 -17.79
C PRO A 412 6.33 0.31 -18.58
N PHE A 413 5.25 0.80 -19.20
CA PHE A 413 4.50 0.02 -20.17
C PHE A 413 5.18 0.01 -21.54
N ILE A 414 5.83 1.11 -21.93
CA ILE A 414 6.63 1.17 -23.16
C ILE A 414 7.78 0.17 -23.08
N THR A 415 8.54 0.14 -21.98
CA THR A 415 9.61 -0.85 -21.80
C THR A 415 9.06 -2.27 -21.88
N MET A 416 7.89 -2.53 -21.27
CA MET A 416 7.22 -3.81 -21.43
C MET A 416 6.94 -4.08 -22.93
N VAL A 417 6.35 -3.12 -23.66
CA VAL A 417 6.00 -3.17 -25.10
C VAL A 417 7.21 -3.42 -26.02
N GLU A 418 8.34 -2.78 -25.74
CA GLU A 418 9.59 -2.93 -26.51
C GLU A 418 10.12 -4.37 -26.45
N PHE A 419 10.05 -5.04 -25.30
CA PHE A 419 10.38 -6.46 -25.19
C PHE A 419 9.44 -7.40 -25.98
N PHE A 420 8.30 -6.91 -26.50
CA PHE A 420 7.42 -7.69 -27.38
C PHE A 420 7.66 -7.45 -28.88
N ILE A 421 8.51 -6.49 -29.25
CA ILE A 421 8.95 -6.31 -30.63
C ILE A 421 10.22 -7.17 -30.75
N PRO A 422 10.15 -8.38 -31.34
CA PRO A 422 11.35 -9.15 -31.58
C PRO A 422 12.30 -8.27 -32.39
N ASP A 423 13.55 -8.15 -31.93
CA ASP A 423 14.62 -7.49 -32.67
C ASP A 423 14.62 -8.04 -34.09
N THR A 424 14.15 -7.25 -35.04
CA THR A 424 14.27 -7.55 -36.47
C THR A 424 15.67 -7.19 -36.96
N LYS A 425 16.66 -7.17 -36.05
CA LYS A 425 18.01 -6.69 -36.29
C LYS A 425 19.02 -7.59 -35.61
N GLN A 426 19.23 -8.78 -36.18
CA GLN A 426 20.53 -9.48 -36.22
C GLN A 426 20.49 -10.70 -37.15
N GLU A 427 20.05 -10.54 -38.39
CA GLU A 427 20.29 -11.52 -39.47
C GLU A 427 20.88 -10.89 -40.76
N GLU A 428 21.38 -9.66 -40.71
CA GLU A 428 22.04 -9.02 -41.86
C GLU A 428 23.59 -9.03 -41.80
N ASN A 429 24.22 -9.79 -40.91
CA ASN A 429 25.69 -9.89 -40.88
C ASN A 429 26.24 -11.32 -40.73
N TYR A 430 25.55 -12.31 -41.32
CA TYR A 430 26.10 -13.66 -41.57
C TYR A 430 26.32 -13.93 -43.07
N GLY A 431 26.46 -12.87 -43.88
CA GLY A 431 26.59 -12.91 -45.33
C GLY A 431 27.93 -12.46 -45.89
N GLY A 432 29.00 -12.37 -45.08
CA GLY A 432 30.31 -12.08 -45.63
C GLY A 432 31.40 -11.84 -44.59
N GLU A 433 32.03 -12.90 -44.10
CA GLU A 433 33.50 -12.98 -43.98
C GLU A 433 33.90 -14.42 -43.59
N LEU A 434 33.94 -15.30 -44.58
CA LEU A 434 34.81 -16.47 -44.54
C LEU A 434 36.20 -15.97 -44.93
N ILE A 435 37.13 -15.87 -43.98
CA ILE A 435 38.53 -16.31 -44.05
C ILE A 435 39.34 -15.74 -42.85
N ALA A 436 40.05 -16.66 -42.18
CA ALA A 436 41.27 -16.48 -41.39
C ALA A 436 41.20 -16.12 -39.89
N ASN A 437 41.56 -17.16 -39.11
CA ASN A 437 42.54 -17.15 -38.00
C ASN A 437 42.07 -16.93 -36.56
N HIS A 438 41.80 -18.07 -35.92
CA HIS A 438 42.56 -18.61 -34.78
C HIS A 438 43.16 -17.62 -33.76
N SER A 439 42.67 -17.71 -32.52
CA SER A 439 43.39 -17.73 -31.21
C SER A 439 42.93 -16.74 -30.13
N GLN A 440 42.63 -17.33 -28.97
CA GLN A 440 42.74 -16.83 -27.58
C GLN A 440 41.85 -15.69 -27.05
N GLY A 441 40.98 -16.06 -26.09
CA GLY A 441 41.12 -15.63 -24.68
C GLY A 441 40.66 -14.24 -24.25
N GLN A 442 39.90 -14.24 -23.14
CA GLN A 442 39.71 -13.21 -22.10
C GLN A 442 38.44 -12.35 -22.04
N SER A 443 37.84 -12.46 -20.84
CA SER A 443 37.24 -11.42 -20.00
C SER A 443 35.90 -10.82 -20.40
N SER A 444 34.85 -11.34 -19.79
CA SER A 444 33.53 -10.72 -19.67
C SER A 444 33.58 -9.61 -18.61
N THR A 445 33.38 -8.36 -19.05
CA THR A 445 32.92 -7.25 -18.18
C THR A 445 31.48 -6.88 -18.56
N PRO A 446 30.59 -6.59 -17.59
CA PRO A 446 29.18 -6.33 -17.88
C PRO A 446 28.99 -4.90 -18.39
N LEU A 447 28.22 -4.76 -19.49
CA LEU A 447 27.82 -3.48 -20.06
C LEU A 447 26.96 -2.68 -19.07
N ILE A 448 27.51 -1.56 -18.63
CA ILE A 448 26.81 -0.44 -18.00
C ILE A 448 26.00 0.29 -19.07
N CYS A 449 24.74 0.60 -18.75
CA CYS A 449 23.81 1.40 -19.57
C CYS A 449 24.48 2.70 -20.05
N ARG A 450 24.77 2.79 -21.35
CA ARG A 450 25.12 4.06 -22.01
C ARG A 450 23.84 4.81 -22.34
N VAL A 451 23.57 5.87 -21.57
CA VAL A 451 22.67 6.95 -21.94
C VAL A 451 23.28 7.63 -23.17
N SER A 452 22.58 7.60 -24.30
CA SER A 452 23.01 8.29 -25.52
C SER A 452 22.69 9.78 -25.35
N ILE A 453 23.74 10.57 -25.11
CA ILE A 453 23.69 12.02 -25.23
C ILE A 453 23.76 12.34 -26.73
N ILE A 454 22.79 13.13 -27.17
CA ILE A 454 22.68 13.67 -28.52
C ILE A 454 23.89 14.60 -28.76
N ASP A 455 24.80 14.21 -29.65
CA ASP A 455 25.80 15.12 -30.21
C ASP A 455 25.11 15.98 -31.28
N SER A 456 24.93 17.25 -30.95
CA SER A 456 24.51 18.30 -31.86
C SER A 456 25.70 18.74 -32.70
N THR A 457 25.75 18.34 -33.97
CA THR A 457 26.54 19.04 -34.99
C THR A 457 25.62 19.96 -35.77
N LEU A 458 25.59 21.23 -35.37
CA LEU A 458 25.52 22.41 -36.24
C LEU A 458 25.97 23.64 -35.48
#